data_AF-A0A3D4WBS0-F1
#
_entry.id   AF-A0A3D4WBS0-F1
#
_cell.length_a   1.000
_cell.length_b   1.000
_cell.length_c   1.000
_cell.angle_alpha   90.00
_cell.angle_beta   90.00
_cell.angle_gamma   90.00
#
_symmetry.space_group_name_H-M   'P 1'
#
loop_
_entity.id
_entity.type
_entity.pdbx_description
1 polymer ?
#
loop_
_entity_poly.entity_id
_entity_poly.type
_entity_poly.pdbx_seq_one_letter_code
_entity_poly.pdbx_strand_id
1 'polypeptide(L)' 'MALIRAVKGIHPKIGKNCFFAENATVAG' A
#
# COMPACT_ATOMS: atom_id res chain seq x y z
N MET A 1 9.61 3.88 -5.51
CA MET A 1 9.28 2.90 -4.45
C MET A 1 7.88 3.19 -3.92
N ALA A 2 6.97 2.21 -3.90
CA ALA A 2 5.58 2.44 -3.54
C ALA A 2 5.43 2.94 -2.09
N LEU A 3 4.62 3.98 -1.88
CA LEU A 3 4.38 4.58 -0.57
C LEU A 3 3.17 3.91 0.09
N ILE A 4 3.39 3.20 1.20
CA ILE A 4 2.33 2.55 1.97
C ILE A 4 2.12 3.33 3.27
N ARG A 5 0.91 3.83 3.51
CA ARG A 5 0.56 4.66 4.67
C ARG A 5 -0.67 4.13 5.39
N ALA A 6 -0.60 4.13 6.72
CA ALA A 6 -1.70 3.78 7.60
C ALA A 6 -2.66 4.96 7.75
N VAL A 7 -3.97 4.72 7.65
CA VAL A 7 -5.00 5.75 7.90
C VAL A 7 -5.77 5.37 9.15
N LYS A 8 -5.75 6.25 10.17
CA LYS A 8 -6.45 6.02 11.45
C LYS A 8 -6.10 4.68 12.12
N GLY A 9 -4.85 4.20 11.93
CA GLY A 9 -4.36 2.94 12.49
C GLY A 9 -4.80 1.67 11.74
N ILE A 10 -5.56 1.82 10.65
CA ILE A 10 -5.84 0.73 9.74
C ILE A 10 -4.63 0.60 8.79
N HIS A 11 -4.37 -0.61 8.29
CA HIS A 11 -3.31 -0.87 7.33
C HIS A 11 -3.89 -1.59 6.12
N PRO A 12 -3.47 -1.26 4.89
CA PRO A 12 -3.94 -1.95 3.70
C PRO A 12 -3.43 -3.40 3.69
N LYS A 13 -4.33 -4.34 3.41
CA LYS A 13 -3.99 -5.76 3.22
C LYS A 13 -3.56 -5.99 1.78
N ILE A 14 -2.31 -6.36 1.59
CA ILE A 14 -1.73 -6.62 0.26
C ILE A 14 -1.77 -8.13 0.00
N GLY A 15 -2.34 -8.52 -1.15
CA GLY A 15 -2.42 -9.92 -1.56
C GLY A 15 -1.07 -10.51 -2.01
N LYS A 16 -0.97 -11.85 -2.05
CA LYS A 16 0.19 -12.53 -2.64
C LYS A 16 0.28 -12.20 -4.14
N ASN A 17 1.50 -11.94 -4.64
CA ASN A 17 1.78 -11.59 -6.03
C ASN A 17 1.16 -10.26 -6.51
N CYS A 18 1.00 -9.30 -5.60
CA CYS A 18 0.52 -7.95 -5.93
C CYS A 18 1.71 -7.04 -6.26
N PHE A 19 1.71 -6.44 -7.46
CA PHE A 19 2.75 -5.52 -7.91
C PHE A 19 2.25 -4.08 -7.84
N PHE A 20 3.10 -3.19 -7.31
CA PHE A 20 2.85 -1.77 -7.27
C PHE A 20 3.78 -1.06 -8.25
N ALA A 21 3.23 -0.10 -8.99
CA ALA A 21 4.05 0.84 -9.74
C ALA A 21 4.99 1.60 -8.79
N GLU A 22 6.16 2.02 -9.28
CA GLU A 22 7.15 2.66 -8.43
C GLU A 22 6.68 3.97 -7.78
N ASN A 23 5.71 4.64 -8.38
CA ASN A 23 5.08 5.88 -7.88
C ASN A 23 3.71 5.64 -7.23
N ALA A 24 3.29 4.39 -7.04
CA ALA A 24 2.00 4.09 -6.44
C ALA A 24 1.97 4.52 -4.95
N THR A 25 0.81 5.01 -4.51
CA THR A 25 0.53 5.29 -3.10
C THR A 25 -0.64 4.44 -2.65
N VAL A 26 -0.43 3.66 -1.60
CA VAL A 26 -1.45 2.80 -0.97
C VAL A 26 -1.71 3.37 0.42
N ALA A 27 -2.92 3.90 0.62
CA ALA A 27 -3.38 4.39 1.90
C ALA A 27 -4.53 3.51 2.38
N GLY A 28 -4.46 3.05 3.61
CA GLY A 28 -5.47 2.19 4.23
C GLY A 28 -5.29 2.19 5.71
#